data_AF-A0AAV9BHX9-F1
#
_entry.id   AF-A0AAV9BHX9-F1
#
_cell.length_a   1.000
_cell.length_b   1.000
_cell.length_c   1.000
_cell.angle_alpha   90.00
_cell.angle_beta   90.00
_cell.angle_gamma   90.00
#
_symmetry.space_group_name_H-M   'P 1'
#
loop_
_entity.id
_entity.type
_entity.pdbx_description
1 polymer ?
#
loop_
_entity_poly.entity_id
_entity_poly.type
_entity_poly.pdbx_seq_one_letter_code
_entity_poly.pdbx_strand_id
1 'polypeptide(L)'
;MLRGTSGFYTYAIYKHLQGWPDFDLLETRVASKLRKDKFQYMAMADNRQRKMPMPDDRKSPRGQMLAYPEAVLLINPIDPNMKREVDDKYQYSCNDEENKVHGWTCTDPLIGFWQITPSDEFRTGGPVKQNLTSHVGPTMLAMFQSEHYSGDDLVPKF
;
A
#
# COMPACT_ATOMS: atom_id res chain seq x y z
N MET A 1 16.28 -9.97 14.25
CA MET A 1 15.07 -10.81 14.28
C MET A 1 15.08 -11.68 15.50
N LEU A 2 13.92 -11.86 16.15
CA LEU A 2 13.79 -12.79 17.27
C LEU A 2 13.83 -14.23 16.74
N ARG A 3 14.62 -15.07 17.39
CA ARG A 3 14.75 -16.48 17.03
C ARG A 3 13.39 -17.19 17.20
N GLY A 4 12.97 -17.92 16.17
CA GLY A 4 11.70 -18.67 16.19
C GLY A 4 10.46 -17.85 15.81
N THR A 5 10.62 -16.58 15.39
CA THR A 5 9.52 -15.74 14.92
C THR A 5 9.54 -15.63 13.39
N SER A 6 8.39 -15.82 12.76
CA SER A 6 8.20 -15.59 11.32
C SER A 6 8.04 -14.10 11.02
N GLY A 7 8.97 -13.52 10.27
CA GLY A 7 8.88 -12.13 9.80
C GLY A 7 10.24 -11.47 9.62
N PHE A 8 10.24 -10.17 9.38
CA PHE A 8 11.42 -9.31 9.43
C PHE A 8 11.02 -7.90 9.91
N TYR A 9 11.95 -7.20 10.57
CA TYR A 9 11.78 -5.78 10.89
C TYR A 9 12.43 -4.93 9.82
N THR A 10 11.78 -3.84 9.45
CA THR A 10 12.33 -2.85 8.53
C THR A 10 12.52 -1.53 9.25
N TYR A 11 13.67 -0.89 9.03
CA TYR A 11 13.95 0.47 9.47
C TYR A 11 14.74 1.17 8.37
N ALA A 12 14.72 2.50 8.38
CA ALA A 12 15.52 3.31 7.50
C ALA A 12 16.19 4.43 8.31
N ILE A 13 17.43 4.75 7.96
CA ILE A 13 18.18 5.86 8.56
C ILE A 13 18.59 6.75 7.39
N TYR A 14 18.13 7.99 7.41
CA TYR A 14 18.45 8.99 6.38
C TYR A 14 19.54 9.91 6.91
N LYS A 15 20.52 10.23 6.06
CA LYS A 15 21.58 11.19 6.35
C LYS A 15 21.87 12.00 5.11
N HIS A 16 21.73 13.32 5.20
CA HIS A 16 22.21 14.27 4.21
C HIS A 16 23.48 14.92 4.76
N LEU A 17 24.55 14.94 3.95
CA LEU A 17 25.86 15.41 4.38
C LEU A 17 26.12 16.83 3.85
N GLN A 18 26.90 17.59 4.61
CA GLN A 18 27.31 18.92 4.19
C GLN A 18 27.94 18.90 2.79
N GLY A 19 27.46 19.79 1.91
CA GLY A 19 27.93 19.92 0.53
C GLY A 19 27.23 19.00 -0.48
N TRP A 20 26.28 18.17 -0.05
CA TRP A 20 25.40 17.46 -0.97
C TRP A 20 24.36 18.42 -1.57
N PRO A 21 23.85 18.15 -2.79
CA PRO A 21 22.82 18.96 -3.40
C PRO A 21 21.53 18.95 -2.57
N ASP A 22 20.78 20.05 -2.68
CA ASP A 22 19.46 20.17 -2.08
C ASP A 22 18.49 19.16 -2.72
N PHE A 23 17.60 18.59 -1.92
CA PHE A 23 16.55 17.71 -2.41
C PHE A 23 15.32 17.64 -1.51
N ASP A 24 14.21 17.22 -2.13
CA ASP A 24 12.92 17.05 -1.48
C ASP A 24 12.63 15.56 -1.27
N LEU A 25 12.40 15.15 -0.02
CA LEU A 25 12.02 13.77 0.28
C LEU A 25 10.50 13.57 0.13
N LEU A 26 10.03 13.59 -1.12
CA LEU A 26 8.61 13.54 -1.49
C LEU A 26 7.88 12.30 -0.94
N GLU A 27 8.53 11.14 -1.00
CA GLU A 27 7.98 9.88 -0.50
C GLU A 27 9.10 8.95 -0.03
N THR A 28 8.87 8.29 1.10
CA THR A 28 9.66 7.12 1.47
C THR A 28 8.82 6.03 2.13
N ARG A 29 9.06 4.79 1.70
CA ARG A 29 8.31 3.60 2.10
C ARG A 29 9.09 2.32 1.84
N VAL A 30 8.75 1.26 2.57
CA VAL A 30 9.05 -0.11 2.10
C VAL A 30 7.86 -0.63 1.30
N ALA A 31 8.11 -1.18 0.12
CA ALA A 31 7.09 -1.83 -0.70
C ALA A 31 7.37 -3.33 -0.82
N SER A 32 6.47 -4.14 -0.30
CA SER A 32 6.47 -5.59 -0.52
C SER A 32 5.53 -5.93 -1.67
N LYS A 33 6.07 -6.53 -2.74
CA LYS A 33 5.28 -7.04 -3.89
C LYS A 33 5.22 -8.55 -3.83
N LEU A 34 4.05 -9.09 -3.53
CA LEU A 34 3.86 -10.52 -3.36
C LEU A 34 3.52 -11.19 -4.70
N ARG A 35 3.52 -12.53 -4.70
CA ARG A 35 3.14 -13.33 -5.87
C ARG A 35 1.64 -13.21 -6.14
N LYS A 36 1.26 -12.61 -7.28
CA LYS A 36 -0.14 -12.44 -7.71
C LYS A 36 -0.90 -13.75 -7.87
N ASP A 37 -0.21 -14.84 -8.19
CA ASP A 37 -0.81 -16.17 -8.32
C ASP A 37 -1.11 -16.84 -6.97
N LYS A 38 -0.58 -16.30 -5.88
CA LYS A 38 -0.72 -16.83 -4.52
C LYS A 38 -1.57 -15.94 -3.62
N PHE A 39 -1.35 -14.63 -3.65
CA PHE A 39 -1.98 -13.66 -2.76
C PHE A 39 -3.09 -12.92 -3.50
N GLN A 40 -4.34 -13.26 -3.19
CA GLN A 40 -5.52 -12.76 -3.91
C GLN A 40 -6.56 -12.12 -2.99
N TYR A 41 -6.46 -12.33 -1.69
CA TYR A 41 -7.35 -11.73 -0.70
C TYR A 41 -6.58 -10.73 0.15
N MET A 42 -7.11 -9.52 0.24
CA MET A 42 -6.50 -8.42 0.97
C MET A 42 -7.37 -8.08 2.18
N ALA A 43 -6.73 -7.86 3.32
CA ALA A 43 -7.37 -7.41 4.54
C ALA A 43 -6.68 -6.15 5.06
N MET A 44 -7.44 -5.07 5.22
CA MET A 44 -6.97 -3.80 5.79
C MET A 44 -7.60 -3.52 7.15
N ALA A 45 -8.85 -3.93 7.33
CA ALA A 45 -9.58 -3.86 8.59
C ALA A 45 -10.67 -4.94 8.59
N ASP A 46 -11.27 -5.20 9.74
CA ASP A 46 -12.34 -6.21 9.88
C ASP A 46 -13.50 -5.99 8.90
N ASN A 47 -13.83 -4.73 8.64
CA ASN A 47 -14.88 -4.30 7.71
C ASN A 47 -14.36 -3.93 6.30
N ARG A 48 -13.04 -4.00 6.06
CA ARG A 48 -12.39 -3.64 4.78
C ARG A 48 -11.43 -4.74 4.36
N GLN A 49 -12.03 -5.81 3.86
CA GLN A 49 -11.32 -6.98 3.34
C GLN A 49 -12.09 -7.60 2.19
N ARG A 50 -11.38 -8.07 1.17
CA ARG A 50 -12.00 -8.64 -0.03
C ARG A 50 -11.01 -9.44 -0.86
N LYS A 51 -11.55 -10.27 -1.75
CA LYS A 51 -10.80 -10.73 -2.92
C LYS A 51 -10.55 -9.52 -3.82
N MET A 52 -9.30 -9.35 -4.22
CA MET A 52 -8.86 -8.23 -5.03
C MET A 52 -8.85 -8.61 -6.51
N PRO A 53 -9.08 -7.65 -7.42
CA PRO A 53 -8.88 -7.90 -8.85
C PRO A 53 -7.42 -8.26 -9.12
N MET A 54 -7.17 -8.96 -10.22
CA MET A 54 -5.81 -9.27 -10.63
C MET A 54 -5.16 -8.02 -11.25
N PRO A 55 -3.83 -7.88 -11.17
CA PRO A 55 -3.14 -6.75 -11.81
C PRO A 55 -3.35 -6.69 -13.32
N ASP A 56 -3.62 -7.84 -13.96
CA ASP A 56 -3.93 -7.93 -15.37
C ASP A 56 -5.38 -7.55 -15.70
N ASP A 57 -6.30 -7.60 -14.72
CA ASP A 57 -7.68 -7.12 -14.90
C ASP A 57 -7.72 -5.59 -15.09
N ARG A 58 -6.69 -4.88 -14.60
CA ARG A 58 -6.55 -3.43 -14.79
C ARG A 58 -6.05 -3.04 -16.19
N LYS A 59 -5.59 -3.98 -17.01
CA LYS A 59 -5.01 -3.69 -18.34
C LYS A 59 -6.05 -3.87 -19.44
N SER A 60 -5.96 -3.08 -20.51
CA SER A 60 -6.74 -3.32 -21.73
C SER A 60 -6.47 -4.73 -22.28
N PRO A 61 -7.49 -5.49 -22.74
CA PRO A 61 -8.90 -5.10 -22.88
C PRO A 61 -9.78 -5.39 -21.66
N ARG A 62 -9.23 -5.89 -20.56
CA ARG A 62 -9.98 -6.26 -19.35
C ARG A 62 -10.37 -5.06 -18.50
N GLY A 63 -9.51 -4.05 -18.48
CA GLY A 63 -9.69 -2.81 -17.74
C GLY A 63 -9.62 -1.59 -18.65
N GLN A 64 -10.34 -0.56 -18.26
CA GLN A 64 -10.29 0.76 -18.89
C GLN A 64 -9.91 1.79 -17.82
N MET A 65 -8.75 2.42 -18.01
CA MET A 65 -8.35 3.58 -17.23
C MET A 65 -9.41 4.69 -17.36
N LEU A 66 -9.78 5.28 -16.23
CA LEU A 66 -10.72 6.40 -16.17
C LEU A 66 -9.96 7.73 -16.28
N ALA A 67 -10.48 8.80 -15.67
CA ALA A 67 -9.86 10.13 -15.71
C ALA A 67 -8.44 10.15 -15.11
N TYR A 68 -8.15 9.27 -14.14
CA TYR A 68 -6.85 9.17 -13.47
C TYR A 68 -6.30 7.74 -13.59
N PRO A 69 -4.96 7.57 -13.71
CA PRO A 69 -4.35 6.26 -13.90
C PRO A 69 -4.55 5.30 -12.71
N GLU A 70 -4.83 5.84 -11.52
CA GLU A 70 -5.12 5.06 -10.33
C GLU A 70 -6.49 4.39 -10.37
N ALA A 71 -7.46 4.97 -11.08
CA ALA A 71 -8.84 4.47 -11.16
C ALA A 71 -9.09 3.72 -12.47
N VAL A 72 -9.43 2.44 -12.37
CA VAL A 72 -9.66 1.56 -13.53
C VAL A 72 -11.01 0.86 -13.42
N LEU A 73 -11.85 1.02 -14.45
CA LEU A 73 -13.09 0.26 -14.61
C LEU A 73 -12.77 -1.17 -15.08
N LEU A 74 -13.29 -2.16 -14.36
CA LEU A 74 -13.14 -3.57 -14.70
C LEU A 74 -14.22 -4.00 -15.72
N ILE A 75 -13.86 -4.09 -17.00
CA ILE A 75 -14.77 -4.42 -18.11
C ILE A 75 -14.99 -5.93 -18.23
N ASN A 76 -13.89 -6.70 -18.19
CA ASN A 76 -13.90 -8.15 -18.34
C ASN A 76 -12.86 -8.80 -17.40
N PRO A 77 -13.04 -8.64 -16.07
CA PRO A 77 -12.13 -9.21 -15.08
C PRO A 77 -12.15 -10.75 -15.11
N ILE A 78 -11.08 -11.37 -14.61
CA ILE A 78 -10.98 -12.82 -14.43
C ILE A 78 -12.08 -13.35 -13.51
N ASP A 79 -12.40 -12.61 -12.44
CA ASP A 79 -13.56 -12.90 -11.58
C ASP A 79 -14.78 -12.09 -12.07
N PRO A 80 -15.79 -12.73 -12.69
CA PRO A 80 -16.92 -12.02 -13.28
C PRO A 80 -17.75 -11.22 -12.27
N ASN A 81 -17.66 -11.53 -10.97
CA ASN A 81 -18.39 -10.79 -9.93
C ASN A 81 -17.85 -9.36 -9.76
N MET A 82 -16.61 -9.10 -10.17
CA MET A 82 -16.00 -7.77 -10.09
C MET A 82 -16.29 -6.92 -11.34
N LYS A 83 -17.09 -7.42 -12.28
CA LYS A 83 -17.40 -6.70 -13.52
C LYS A 83 -18.16 -5.41 -13.19
N ARG A 84 -17.77 -4.32 -13.85
CA ARG A 84 -18.26 -2.94 -13.64
C ARG A 84 -17.84 -2.29 -12.34
N GLU A 85 -17.04 -2.95 -11.49
CA GLU A 85 -16.41 -2.27 -10.38
C GLU A 85 -15.30 -1.32 -10.86
N VAL A 86 -15.03 -0.29 -10.08
CA VAL A 86 -13.88 0.59 -10.27
C VAL A 86 -12.87 0.27 -9.18
N ASP A 87 -11.69 -0.18 -9.58
CA ASP A 87 -10.56 -0.38 -8.68
C ASP A 87 -9.69 0.88 -8.67
N ASP A 88 -9.58 1.50 -7.50
CA ASP A 88 -8.83 2.74 -7.29
C ASP A 88 -7.84 2.55 -6.13
N LYS A 89 -6.57 2.84 -6.41
CA LYS A 89 -5.47 2.78 -5.42
C LYS A 89 -5.79 3.53 -4.13
N TYR A 90 -6.44 4.70 -4.22
CA TYR A 90 -6.71 5.56 -3.07
C TYR A 90 -7.93 5.12 -2.24
N GLN A 91 -8.75 4.18 -2.72
CA GLN A 91 -9.79 3.55 -1.89
C GLN A 91 -9.21 2.69 -0.76
N TYR A 92 -7.90 2.44 -0.79
CA TYR A 92 -7.17 1.61 0.16
C TYR A 92 -6.23 2.43 1.06
N SER A 93 -6.46 3.74 1.18
CA SER A 93 -5.85 4.55 2.25
C SER A 93 -6.68 4.46 3.54
N CYS A 94 -6.05 4.83 4.66
CA CYS A 94 -6.70 5.09 5.94
C CYS A 94 -5.89 6.11 6.73
N ASN A 95 -6.48 6.63 7.82
CA ASN A 95 -5.77 7.46 8.78
C ASN A 95 -4.63 6.66 9.42
N ASP A 96 -3.52 7.33 9.73
CA ASP A 96 -2.34 6.68 10.31
C ASP A 96 -2.66 6.02 11.66
N GLU A 97 -3.54 6.62 12.47
CA GLU A 97 -3.99 6.06 13.75
C GLU A 97 -4.72 4.70 13.59
N GLU A 98 -5.27 4.43 12.41
CA GLU A 98 -5.92 3.15 12.06
C GLU A 98 -4.95 2.21 11.30
N ASN A 99 -3.88 2.75 10.71
CA ASN A 99 -2.93 2.04 9.87
C ASN A 99 -1.90 1.22 10.68
N LYS A 100 -2.41 0.24 11.44
CA LYS A 100 -1.62 -0.61 12.34
C LYS A 100 -1.29 -1.96 11.74
N VAL A 101 -2.28 -2.65 11.16
CA VAL A 101 -2.10 -3.99 10.59
C VAL A 101 -2.92 -4.12 9.31
N HIS A 102 -2.25 -4.50 8.23
CA HIS A 102 -2.91 -4.81 6.96
C HIS A 102 -2.05 -5.81 6.18
N GLY A 103 -2.63 -6.50 5.20
CA GLY A 103 -1.89 -7.51 4.48
C GLY A 103 -2.70 -8.31 3.48
N TRP A 104 -2.10 -9.43 3.10
CA TRP A 104 -2.61 -10.33 2.09
C TRP A 104 -2.59 -11.77 2.58
N THR A 105 -3.57 -12.55 2.14
CA THR A 105 -3.62 -13.99 2.41
C THR A 105 -3.55 -14.80 1.12
N CYS A 106 -2.94 -15.98 1.27
CA CYS A 106 -2.88 -17.04 0.29
C CYS A 106 -3.64 -18.24 0.86
N THR A 107 -4.39 -18.93 0.01
CA THR A 107 -5.15 -20.14 0.40
C THR A 107 -4.39 -21.43 0.12
N ASP A 108 -3.35 -21.39 -0.72
CA ASP A 108 -2.53 -22.54 -1.07
C ASP A 108 -1.06 -22.15 -1.32
N PRO A 109 -0.16 -22.30 -0.32
CA PRO A 109 -0.44 -22.76 1.03
C PRO A 109 -1.22 -21.72 1.85
N LEU A 110 -1.86 -22.14 2.94
CA LEU A 110 -2.58 -21.23 3.84
C LEU A 110 -1.58 -20.36 4.64
N ILE A 111 -1.22 -19.21 4.08
CA ILE A 111 -0.25 -18.27 4.65
C ILE A 111 -0.75 -16.83 4.53
N GLY A 112 -0.39 -16.00 5.50
CA GLY A 112 -0.61 -14.55 5.47
C GLY A 112 0.71 -13.79 5.45
N PHE A 113 0.72 -12.62 4.82
CA PHE A 113 1.81 -11.67 4.90
C PHE A 113 1.26 -10.33 5.37
N TRP A 114 1.78 -9.84 6.50
CA TRP A 114 1.20 -8.72 7.25
C TRP A 114 2.23 -7.62 7.48
N GLN A 115 1.85 -6.39 7.20
CA GLN A 115 2.52 -5.18 7.66
C GLN A 115 2.03 -4.90 9.07
N ILE A 116 2.95 -4.67 10.01
CA ILE A 116 2.62 -4.25 11.37
C ILE A 116 3.35 -2.95 11.64
N THR A 117 2.61 -1.91 12.00
CA THR A 117 3.11 -0.61 12.40
C THR A 117 2.73 -0.37 13.86
N PRO A 118 3.65 -0.61 14.81
CA PRO A 118 3.33 -0.54 16.24
C PRO A 118 3.39 0.88 16.82
N SER A 119 3.93 1.86 16.07
CA SER A 119 4.07 3.26 16.49
C SER A 119 3.99 4.17 15.27
N ASP A 120 3.47 5.38 15.47
CA ASP A 120 3.39 6.44 14.46
C ASP A 120 4.47 7.52 14.66
N GLU A 121 5.39 7.35 15.61
CA GLU A 121 6.40 8.37 15.96
C GLU A 121 7.29 8.81 14.79
N PHE A 122 7.43 7.96 13.78
CA PHE A 122 8.23 8.22 12.59
C PHE A 122 7.42 8.82 11.42
N ARG A 123 6.08 8.86 11.53
CA ARG A 123 5.19 9.39 10.49
C ARG A 123 4.97 10.89 10.71
N THR A 124 4.78 11.62 9.62
CA THR A 124 4.47 13.05 9.65
C THR A 124 2.97 13.31 9.53
N GLY A 125 2.53 14.52 9.88
CA GLY A 125 1.15 15.01 9.70
C GLY A 125 0.10 14.53 10.71
N GLY A 126 0.51 13.73 11.70
CA GLY A 126 -0.33 13.38 12.86
C GLY A 126 -1.37 12.28 12.58
N PRO A 127 -2.19 11.94 13.58
CA PRO A 127 -3.00 10.71 13.58
C PRO A 127 -4.03 10.62 12.45
N VAL A 128 -4.55 11.77 12.01
CA VAL A 128 -5.58 11.86 10.96
C VAL A 128 -5.00 11.99 9.55
N LYS A 129 -3.67 12.05 9.39
CA LYS A 129 -3.06 12.01 8.06
C LYS A 129 -3.37 10.67 7.41
N GLN A 130 -3.81 10.71 6.16
CA GLN A 130 -4.07 9.50 5.40
C GLN A 130 -2.80 9.03 4.69
N ASN A 131 -2.60 7.72 4.68
CA ASN A 131 -1.55 7.07 3.92
C ASN A 131 -2.06 5.78 3.28
N LEU A 132 -1.34 5.35 2.25
CA LEU A 132 -1.64 4.11 1.53
C LEU A 132 -1.27 2.89 2.38
N THR A 133 -2.03 1.80 2.19
CA THR A 133 -1.80 0.52 2.86
C THR A 133 -1.42 -0.57 1.85
N SER A 134 -2.27 -1.58 1.67
CA SER A 134 -2.20 -2.59 0.62
C SER A 134 -3.09 -2.22 -0.56
N HIS A 135 -2.73 -2.63 -1.77
CA HIS A 135 -3.55 -2.41 -2.97
C HIS A 135 -3.27 -3.46 -4.05
N VAL A 136 -4.10 -3.48 -5.10
CA VAL A 136 -3.96 -4.33 -6.29
C VAL A 136 -2.50 -4.45 -6.76
N GLY A 137 -2.06 -5.66 -7.14
CA GLY A 137 -0.63 -5.89 -7.40
C GLY A 137 0.07 -6.73 -6.34
N PRO A 138 -0.64 -7.66 -5.69
CA PRO A 138 -0.66 -7.78 -4.22
C PRO A 138 0.48 -7.04 -3.53
N THR A 139 0.31 -5.73 -3.44
CA THR A 139 1.32 -4.79 -2.95
C THR A 139 0.94 -4.38 -1.54
N MET A 140 1.95 -4.23 -0.70
CA MET A 140 1.82 -3.80 0.69
C MET A 140 2.87 -2.73 0.97
N LEU A 141 2.44 -1.60 1.50
CA LEU A 141 3.29 -0.44 1.75
C LEU A 141 3.45 -0.20 3.25
N ALA A 142 4.69 -0.01 3.69
CA ALA A 142 5.03 0.56 4.98
C ALA A 142 5.44 2.02 4.75
N MET A 143 4.50 2.95 4.93
CA MET A 143 4.72 4.37 4.66
C MET A 143 5.47 5.04 5.83
N PHE A 144 6.59 5.70 5.55
CA PHE A 144 7.29 6.57 6.51
C PHE A 144 6.95 8.04 6.27
N GLN A 145 7.01 8.48 5.02
CA GLN A 145 6.78 9.87 4.60
C GLN A 145 6.06 9.90 3.25
N SER A 146 5.15 10.85 3.06
CA SER A 146 4.53 11.12 1.76
C SER A 146 3.81 12.46 1.73
N GLU A 147 3.86 13.15 0.60
CA GLU A 147 3.02 14.31 0.28
C GLU A 147 1.52 14.00 0.12
N HIS A 148 1.10 12.72 0.04
CA HIS A 148 -0.30 12.37 -0.14
C HIS A 148 -1.18 13.02 0.94
N TYR A 149 -2.25 13.70 0.50
CA TYR A 149 -3.27 14.36 1.34
C TYR A 149 -2.78 15.55 2.16
N SER A 150 -1.52 15.96 2.02
CA SER A 150 -0.94 17.08 2.78
C SER A 150 -0.16 18.07 1.92
N GLY A 151 0.23 17.67 0.70
CA GLY A 151 0.98 18.51 -0.22
C GLY A 151 2.42 18.74 0.24
N ASP A 152 3.02 19.78 -0.34
CA ASP A 152 4.43 20.10 -0.17
C ASP A 152 4.79 20.55 1.26
N ASP A 153 3.81 21.06 2.02
CA ASP A 153 4.01 21.60 3.38
C ASP A 153 4.56 20.56 4.37
N LEU A 154 4.33 19.27 4.11
CA LEU A 154 4.86 18.17 4.94
C LEU A 154 6.09 17.50 4.34
N VAL A 155 6.59 17.95 3.19
CA VAL A 155 7.77 17.37 2.53
C VAL A 155 9.04 17.86 3.22
N PRO A 156 9.88 16.95 3.77
CA PRO A 156 11.19 17.33 4.27
C PRO A 156 12.08 17.87 3.15
N LYS A 157 12.62 19.07 3.37
CA LYS A 157 13.55 19.77 2.47
C LYS A 157 14.95 19.73 3.08
N PHE A 158 15.96 19.35 2.31
CA PHE A 158 17.36 19.22 2.73
C PHE A 158 18.30 19.98 1.81
#